data_AF-A0A3L9ZEW8-F1
#
_entry.id   AF-A0A3L9ZEW8-F1
#
_cell.length_a   1.000
_cell.length_b   1.000
_cell.length_c   1.000
_cell.angle_alpha   90.00
_cell.angle_beta   90.00
_cell.angle_gamma   90.00
#
_symmetry.space_group_name_H-M   'P 1'
#
loop_
_entity.id
_entity.type
_entity.pdbx_description
1 polymer ?
#
loop_
_entity_poly.entity_id
_entity_poly.type
_entity_poly.pdbx_seq_one_letter_code
_entity_poly.pdbx_strand_id
1 'polypeptide(L)' 'TASGSGLDPNISVASAKIQIARIQKARNIDPEKLNTLIGANTEQPLLGMFGPAKINVLKLNIALDELK' A
#
# COMPACT_ATOMS: atom_id res chain seq x y z
N THR A 1 3.68 -0.38 15.39
CA THR A 1 4.78 -1.28 15.79
C THR A 1 5.94 -1.05 14.84
N ALA A 2 7.17 -1.08 15.31
CA ALA A 2 8.34 -1.01 14.43
C ALA A 2 8.75 -2.42 14.01
N SER A 3 9.20 -2.60 12.77
CA SER A 3 9.74 -3.89 12.32
C SER A 3 11.07 -4.16 13.02
N GLY A 4 11.35 -5.44 13.35
CA GLY A 4 12.58 -5.84 14.04
C GLY A 4 13.87 -5.52 13.28
N SER A 5 13.78 -5.29 11.96
CA SER A 5 14.90 -4.85 11.12
C SER A 5 15.02 -3.33 10.98
N GLY A 6 13.97 -2.57 11.33
CA GLY A 6 13.85 -1.14 11.01
C GLY A 6 13.78 -0.81 9.51
N LEU A 7 13.81 -1.82 8.64
CA LEU A 7 13.97 -1.67 7.18
C LEU A 7 12.89 -2.40 6.38
N ASP A 8 11.91 -3.02 7.03
CA ASP A 8 10.85 -3.74 6.32
C ASP A 8 10.02 -2.77 5.47
N PRO A 9 10.05 -2.89 4.13
CA PRO A 9 9.35 -1.98 3.24
C PRO A 9 7.86 -2.34 3.11
N ASN A 10 7.40 -3.41 3.77
CA ASN A 10 6.07 -3.96 3.56
C ASN A 10 5.10 -3.54 4.67
N ILE A 11 3.88 -3.21 4.27
CA ILE A 11 2.75 -3.01 5.17
C ILE A 11 1.60 -3.93 4.79
N SER A 12 0.69 -4.17 5.74
CA SER A 12 -0.55 -4.91 5.45
C SER A 12 -1.48 -4.09 4.55
N VAL A 13 -2.30 -4.78 3.76
CA VAL A 13 -3.35 -4.15 2.93
C VAL A 13 -4.32 -3.32 3.79
N ALA A 14 -4.67 -3.81 4.98
CA ALA A 14 -5.53 -3.09 5.91
C ALA A 14 -4.88 -1.77 6.38
N SER A 15 -3.59 -1.79 6.71
CA SER A 15 -2.83 -0.60 7.09
C SER A 15 -2.73 0.43 5.97
N ALA A 16 -2.68 -0.01 4.70
CA ALA A 16 -2.72 0.92 3.56
C ALA A 16 -4.10 1.56 3.40
N LYS A 17 -5.19 0.78 3.51
CA LYS A 17 -6.56 1.28 3.39
C LYS A 17 -6.91 2.34 4.43
N ILE A 18 -6.45 2.19 5.68
CA ILE A 18 -6.65 3.19 6.74
C ILE A 18 -6.02 4.56 6.36
N GLN A 19 -4.97 4.56 5.55
CA GLN A 19 -4.27 5.79 5.15
C GLN A 19 -4.91 6.53 3.98
N ILE A 20 -5.90 5.95 3.29
CA ILE A 20 -6.54 6.54 2.11
C ILE A 20 -7.05 7.95 2.39
N ALA A 21 -7.79 8.15 3.48
CA ALA A 21 -8.35 9.47 3.83
C ALA A 21 -7.26 10.54 4.00
N ARG A 22 -6.12 10.17 4.61
CA ARG A 22 -4.99 11.07 4.79
C ARG A 22 -4.32 11.41 3.45
N ILE A 23 -4.13 10.41 2.58
CA ILE A 23 -3.49 10.58 1.27
C ILE A 23 -4.38 11.40 0.34
N GLN A 24 -5.68 11.12 0.31
CA GLN A 24 -6.68 11.91 -0.41
C GLN A 24 -6.56 13.39 -0.05
N LYS A 25 -6.57 13.73 1.25
CA LYS A 25 -6.47 15.12 1.70
C LYS A 25 -5.12 15.77 1.35
N ALA A 26 -4.03 15.00 1.38
CA ALA A 26 -2.68 15.53 1.14
C ALA A 26 -2.35 15.69 -0.36
N ARG A 27 -2.91 14.82 -1.21
CA ARG A 27 -2.56 14.75 -2.64
C ARG A 27 -3.72 15.08 -3.59
N ASN A 28 -4.91 15.33 -3.06
CA ASN A 28 -6.13 15.62 -3.82
C ASN A 28 -6.47 14.53 -4.87
N ILE A 29 -6.26 13.26 -4.50
CA ILE A 29 -6.55 12.09 -5.35
C ILE A 29 -7.86 11.46 -4.89
N ASP A 30 -8.69 11.03 -5.84
CA ASP A 30 -9.94 10.33 -5.60
C ASP A 30 -9.72 9.03 -4.78
N PRO A 31 -10.50 8.79 -3.70
CA PRO A 31 -10.40 7.56 -2.91
C PRO A 31 -10.61 6.27 -3.72
N GLU A 32 -11.42 6.28 -4.79
CA GLU A 32 -11.61 5.12 -5.67
C GLU A 32 -10.32 4.79 -6.45
N LYS A 33 -9.62 5.82 -6.93
CA LYS A 33 -8.31 5.66 -7.59
C LYS A 33 -7.28 5.11 -6.61
N LEU A 34 -7.27 5.60 -5.36
CA LEU A 34 -6.39 5.09 -4.32
C LEU A 34 -6.67 3.62 -3.99
N ASN A 35 -7.94 3.21 -3.90
CA ASN A 35 -8.33 1.81 -3.71
C ASN A 35 -7.84 0.92 -4.86
N THR A 36 -8.01 1.39 -6.10
CA THR A 36 -7.55 0.69 -7.31
C THR A 36 -6.02 0.52 -7.29
N LEU A 37 -5.29 1.59 -6.95
CA LEU A 37 -3.84 1.59 -6.87
C LEU A 37 -3.31 0.63 -5.79
N ILE A 38 -3.96 0.62 -4.63
CA ILE A 38 -3.66 -0.30 -3.53
C ILE A 38 -3.86 -1.76 -3.98
N GLY A 39 -4.96 -2.04 -4.68
CA GLY A 39 -5.21 -3.37 -5.26
C GLY A 39 -4.12 -3.80 -6.24
N ALA A 40 -3.75 -2.92 -7.18
CA ALA A 40 -2.71 -3.17 -8.17
C ALA A 40 -1.31 -3.41 -7.56
N ASN A 41 -1.03 -2.81 -6.39
CA ASN A 41 0.24 -2.97 -5.67
C ASN A 41 0.20 -4.01 -4.54
N THR A 42 -0.90 -4.76 -4.42
CA THR A 42 -1.02 -5.83 -3.43
C THR A 42 -0.33 -7.09 -3.93
N GLU A 43 0.73 -7.50 -3.24
CA GLU A 43 1.39 -8.79 -3.47
C GLU A 43 0.62 -9.87 -2.70
N GLN A 44 -0.04 -10.77 -3.42
CA GLN A 44 -0.77 -11.89 -2.85
C GLN A 44 0.15 -13.07 -2.52
N PRO A 45 -0.15 -13.84 -1.45
CA PRO A 45 0.56 -15.09 -1.19
C PRO A 45 0.28 -16.14 -2.26
N LEU A 46 1.30 -16.91 -2.62
CA LEU A 46 1.17 -17.96 -3.61
C LEU A 46 0.39 -19.14 -3.02
N LEU A 47 -0.84 -19.38 -3.52
CA LEU A 47 -1.74 -20.46 -3.06
C LEU A 47 -2.00 -20.44 -1.53
N GLY A 48 -1.98 -19.27 -0.90
CA GLY A 48 -2.11 -19.14 0.56
C GLY A 48 -0.89 -19.61 1.36
N MET A 49 0.17 -20.04 0.67
CA MET A 49 1.51 -20.23 1.23
C MET A 49 2.32 -18.93 1.12
N PHE A 50 3.34 -18.79 1.97
CA PHE A 50 4.29 -17.65 2.01
C PHE A 50 3.77 -16.33 2.63
N GLY A 51 2.85 -16.43 3.60
CA GLY A 51 2.50 -15.32 4.50
C GLY A 51 1.27 -14.52 4.08
N PRO A 52 1.00 -13.36 4.72
CA PRO A 52 -0.17 -12.54 4.41
C PRO A 52 0.06 -11.65 3.17
N ALA A 53 -1.03 -11.17 2.57
CA ALA A 53 -0.99 -10.17 1.52
C ALA A 53 -0.35 -8.87 2.03
N LYS A 54 0.57 -8.32 1.23
CA LYS A 54 1.41 -7.20 1.62
C LYS A 54 1.54 -6.18 0.50
N ILE A 55 1.93 -4.96 0.87
CA ILE A 55 2.15 -3.85 -0.06
C ILE A 55 3.51 -3.27 0.24
N ASN A 56 4.34 -3.13 -0.79
CA ASN A 56 5.60 -2.42 -0.70
C ASN A 56 5.37 -0.90 -0.76
N VAL A 57 5.79 -0.20 0.29
CA VAL A 57 5.55 1.25 0.45
C VAL A 57 6.25 2.07 -0.62
N LEU A 58 7.49 1.71 -0.99
CA LEU A 58 8.24 2.45 -2.01
C LEU A 58 7.57 2.34 -3.38
N LYS A 59 7.20 1.12 -3.79
CA LYS A 59 6.48 0.90 -5.06
C LYS A 59 5.16 1.67 -5.11
N LEU A 60 4.39 1.63 -4.02
CA LEU A 60 3.13 2.37 -3.93
C LEU A 60 3.34 3.89 -4.06
N ASN A 61 4.40 4.44 -3.45
CA ASN A 61 4.70 5.87 -3.54
C ASN A 61 5.11 6.28 -4.97
N ILE A 62 5.89 5.46 -5.67
CA ILE A 62 6.24 5.70 -7.07
C ILE A 62 4.97 5.71 -7.93
N ALA A 63 4.10 4.71 -7.77
CA ALA A 63 2.85 4.63 -8.51
C ALA A 63 1.89 5.80 -8.17
N LEU A 64 1.92 6.31 -6.93
CA LEU A 64 1.20 7.52 -6.53
C LEU A 64 1.74 8.79 -7.21
N ASP A 65 3.05 8.86 -7.43
CA ASP A 65 3.69 10.00 -8.12
C ASP A 65 3.41 9.97 -9.63
N GLU A 66 3.20 8.79 -10.23
CA GLU A 66 2.81 8.62 -11.63
C GLU A 66 1.33 8.95 -11.93
N LEU A 67 0.46 8.97 -10.90
CA LEU A 67 -0.96 9.33 -11.04
C LEU A 67 -1.24 10.85 -11.08
N LYS A 68 -0.21 11.67 -10.86
CA LYS A 68 -0.29 13.14 -10.92
C LYS A 68 -0.46 13.63 -12.35
#